data_AF-A0A3N5PZQ7-F1
#
_entry.id   AF-A0A3N5PZQ7-F1
#
_cell.length_a   1.000
_cell.length_b   1.000
_cell.length_c   1.000
_cell.angle_alpha   90.00
_cell.angle_beta   90.00
_cell.angle_gamma   90.00
#
_symmetry.space_group_name_H-M   'P 1'
#
loop_
_entity.id
_entity.type
_entity.pdbx_description
1 polymer ?
#
loop_
_entity_poly.entity_id
_entity_poly.type
_entity_poly.pdbx_seq_one_letter_code
_entity_poly.pdbx_strand_id
1 'polypeptide(L)'
;MKTNNVIGLFLSVLGVLGLVACGGGGGGGGDPAPTGPTGLTYTGVTTQAVIDVNNAAELAGEAFLGGETGSDIGLFSSVGENQSKKVREIKLYEVVPIFGNALYKIDFVSQGGDLLAVKTDQDTILGDCGGSANYIVNMDDVSGAFTGLMTFSNFCNENSTISGNADFSGRIDVNSGTFLDFYLAINMVDLTSGGQSYVVDGAVSVELSGSSVTSSIDMLMKDSSGEVFWVKDYTLKIAEGTDYVDIEVSGRFYHPTHGYVDLTTMTPFHTNTLDDWPSSGELMIVGGLGTKARLIATDENVCQVFADTNGDGAYDYDS
;
A
#
# COMPACT_ATOMS: atom_id res chain seq x y z
N MET A 1 1.94 -13.58 -23.36
CA MET A 1 1.97 -12.66 -22.21
C MET A 1 2.49 -11.33 -22.70
N LYS A 2 1.69 -10.28 -22.61
CA LYS A 2 2.10 -8.93 -23.00
C LYS A 2 3.07 -8.44 -21.93
N THR A 3 4.28 -8.12 -22.34
CA THR A 3 5.20 -7.30 -21.57
C THR A 3 4.49 -6.00 -21.20
N ASN A 4 4.37 -5.72 -19.90
CA ASN A 4 3.99 -4.41 -19.40
C ASN A 4 5.12 -3.42 -19.76
N ASN A 5 5.01 -2.82 -20.94
CA ASN A 5 5.84 -1.70 -21.39
C ASN A 5 5.41 -0.42 -20.67
N VAL A 6 5.60 -0.36 -19.35
CA VAL A 6 5.35 0.89 -18.59
C VAL A 6 6.64 1.69 -18.39
N ILE A 7 7.84 1.10 -18.46
CA ILE A 7 9.07 1.85 -18.15
C ILE A 7 10.17 1.52 -19.16
N GLY A 8 10.11 2.25 -20.28
CA GLY A 8 11.09 2.18 -21.34
C GLY A 8 11.50 3.57 -21.83
N LEU A 9 11.87 4.49 -20.93
CA LEU A 9 12.63 5.69 -21.30
C LEU A 9 13.27 6.41 -20.09
N PHE A 10 14.32 5.84 -19.48
CA PHE A 10 15.25 6.64 -18.68
C PHE A 10 16.69 6.17 -18.95
N LEU A 11 17.29 6.71 -20.02
CA LEU A 11 18.74 6.71 -20.19
C LEU A 11 19.19 7.90 -21.05
N SER A 12 20.23 8.58 -20.55
CA SER A 12 20.85 9.83 -21.04
C SER A 12 20.08 11.10 -20.64
N VAL A 13 20.65 12.06 -19.92
CA VAL A 13 21.91 12.75 -20.21
C VAL A 13 22.65 13.14 -18.92
N LEU A 14 23.94 12.77 -18.88
CA LEU A 14 24.93 13.31 -17.94
C LEU A 14 25.36 14.70 -18.44
N GLY A 15 25.11 15.76 -17.67
CA GLY A 15 25.49 17.13 -18.02
C GLY A 15 25.61 18.02 -16.79
N VAL A 16 26.83 18.14 -16.27
CA VAL A 16 27.23 19.04 -15.18
C VAL A 16 26.91 20.50 -15.54
N LEU A 17 26.28 21.24 -14.63
CA LEU A 17 26.56 22.66 -14.32
C LEU A 17 25.81 23.06 -13.04
N GLY A 18 26.56 23.49 -12.02
CA GLY A 18 26.00 24.05 -10.79
C GLY A 18 25.68 25.53 -10.93
N LEU A 19 24.68 26.00 -10.19
CA LEU A 19 24.57 27.36 -9.68
C LEU A 19 23.76 27.33 -8.38
N VAL A 20 24.28 28.03 -7.38
CA VAL A 20 23.73 28.23 -6.04
C VAL A 20 22.54 29.20 -6.13
N ALA A 21 21.42 28.86 -5.49
CA ALA A 21 20.38 29.83 -5.14
C ALA A 21 19.93 29.59 -3.70
N CYS A 22 20.29 30.54 -2.86
CA CYS A 22 19.73 30.79 -1.53
C CYS A 22 18.46 31.62 -1.70
N GLY A 23 17.38 31.27 -0.99
CA GLY A 23 16.33 32.24 -0.69
C GLY A 23 14.92 31.67 -0.58
N GLY A 24 14.28 31.93 0.57
CA GLY A 24 12.84 32.14 0.64
C GLY A 24 12.06 31.15 1.49
N GLY A 25 12.07 31.34 2.80
CA GLY A 25 11.07 30.75 3.68
C GLY A 25 9.70 31.40 3.44
N GLY A 26 8.74 30.61 2.97
CA GLY A 26 7.33 30.98 2.85
C GLY A 26 6.52 30.21 3.89
N GLY A 27 5.81 30.94 4.76
CA GLY A 27 4.97 30.37 5.81
C GLY A 27 3.85 29.53 5.21
N GLY A 28 3.79 28.27 5.62
CA GLY A 28 2.69 27.36 5.29
C GLY A 28 1.41 27.84 5.95
N GLY A 29 0.54 28.47 5.16
CA GLY A 29 -0.89 28.31 5.39
C GLY A 29 -1.16 26.84 5.21
N GLY A 30 -1.35 26.12 6.32
CA GLY A 30 -1.72 24.72 6.27
C GLY A 30 -3.05 24.62 5.57
N ASP A 31 -3.03 24.30 4.28
CA ASP A 31 -4.22 23.82 3.61
C ASP A 31 -4.79 22.70 4.48
N PRO A 32 -6.10 22.75 4.78
CA PRO A 32 -6.71 21.73 5.61
C PRO A 32 -6.49 20.40 4.91
N ALA A 33 -5.62 19.56 5.50
CA ALA A 33 -5.51 18.18 5.10
C ALA A 33 -6.94 17.61 5.10
N PRO A 34 -7.37 16.91 4.03
CA PRO A 34 -8.70 16.35 3.97
C PRO A 34 -8.99 15.62 5.27
N THR A 35 -10.11 15.95 5.92
CA THR A 35 -10.51 15.29 7.17
C THR A 35 -10.62 13.81 6.90
N GLY A 36 -9.82 13.02 7.62
CA GLY A 36 -9.72 11.57 7.43
C GLY A 36 -11.10 10.91 7.43
N PRO A 37 -11.34 9.95 6.53
CA PRO A 37 -12.64 9.31 6.39
C PRO A 37 -12.85 8.33 7.56
N THR A 38 -14.11 8.20 8.02
CA THR A 38 -14.47 7.52 9.29
C THR A 38 -15.78 6.74 9.18
N GLY A 39 -16.19 6.39 7.96
CA GLY A 39 -17.39 5.59 7.73
C GLY A 39 -17.29 4.19 8.36
N LEU A 40 -16.09 3.62 8.42
CA LEU A 40 -15.78 2.43 9.19
C LEU A 40 -15.30 2.79 10.59
N THR A 41 -15.62 1.93 11.56
CA THR A 41 -15.14 2.04 12.94
C THR A 41 -14.56 0.71 13.35
N TYR A 42 -13.32 0.73 13.87
CA TYR A 42 -12.73 -0.45 14.48
C TYR A 42 -13.41 -0.74 15.82
N THR A 43 -14.01 -1.92 15.95
CA THR A 43 -14.67 -2.38 17.19
C THR A 43 -13.98 -3.59 17.83
N GLY A 44 -12.84 -4.00 17.29
CA GLY A 44 -12.08 -5.15 17.77
C GLY A 44 -11.28 -4.88 19.03
N VAL A 45 -10.46 -5.85 19.41
CA VAL A 45 -9.55 -5.76 20.56
C VAL A 45 -8.46 -4.73 20.30
N THR A 46 -8.22 -3.82 21.25
CA THR A 46 -7.18 -2.76 21.14
C THR A 46 -6.03 -2.94 22.13
N THR A 47 -6.01 -4.04 22.88
CA THR A 47 -4.85 -4.41 23.71
C THR A 47 -3.79 -5.08 22.83
N GLN A 48 -2.53 -5.05 23.27
CA GLN A 48 -1.48 -5.75 22.54
C GLN A 48 -1.74 -7.27 22.58
N ALA A 49 -1.65 -7.94 21.43
CA ALA A 49 -1.89 -9.37 21.29
C ALA A 49 -0.78 -10.16 21.98
N VAL A 50 -1.12 -11.18 22.78
CA VAL A 50 -0.12 -12.16 23.25
C VAL A 50 0.03 -13.19 22.14
N ILE A 51 1.23 -13.28 21.57
CA ILE A 51 1.52 -14.20 20.48
C ILE A 51 1.73 -15.60 21.07
N ASP A 52 1.01 -16.59 20.56
CA ASP A 52 1.08 -17.99 20.95
C ASP A 52 1.12 -18.93 19.74
N VAL A 53 1.20 -20.23 19.99
CA VAL A 53 1.27 -21.26 18.94
C VAL A 53 0.05 -21.32 18.01
N ASN A 54 -1.08 -20.74 18.41
CA ASN A 54 -2.32 -20.77 17.63
C ASN A 54 -2.48 -19.54 16.74
N ASN A 55 -1.91 -18.39 17.11
CA ASN A 55 -2.10 -17.12 16.40
C ASN A 55 -0.81 -16.57 15.76
N ALA A 56 0.36 -17.15 16.02
CA ALA A 56 1.63 -16.60 15.54
C ALA A 56 1.70 -16.49 14.01
N ALA A 57 1.29 -17.53 13.29
CA ALA A 57 1.34 -17.53 11.82
C ALA A 57 0.34 -16.55 11.21
N GLU A 58 -0.89 -16.57 11.70
CA GLU A 58 -1.99 -15.67 11.31
C GLU A 58 -1.58 -14.20 11.53
N LEU A 59 -1.20 -13.83 12.76
CA LEU A 59 -0.80 -12.46 13.08
C LEU A 59 0.40 -11.99 12.26
N ALA A 60 1.39 -12.86 12.00
CA ALA A 60 2.58 -12.47 11.25
C ALA A 60 2.29 -12.28 9.75
N GLY A 61 1.52 -13.18 9.13
CA GLY A 61 1.14 -13.05 7.73
C GLY A 61 0.15 -11.92 7.50
N GLU A 62 -0.87 -11.80 8.34
CA GLU A 62 -1.87 -10.74 8.23
C GLU A 62 -1.29 -9.35 8.50
N ALA A 63 -0.37 -9.23 9.47
CA ALA A 63 0.33 -7.96 9.68
C ALA A 63 1.17 -7.56 8.47
N PHE A 64 1.79 -8.52 7.78
CA PHE A 64 2.55 -8.26 6.54
C PHE A 64 1.64 -7.83 5.38
N LEU A 65 0.51 -8.52 5.21
CA LEU A 65 -0.44 -8.27 4.11
C LEU A 65 -1.37 -7.08 4.37
N GLY A 66 -1.54 -6.70 5.65
CA GLY A 66 -2.41 -5.62 6.10
C GLY A 66 -3.82 -6.05 6.55
N GLY A 67 -4.12 -7.34 6.73
CA GLY A 67 -5.44 -7.79 7.21
C GLY A 67 -6.14 -8.79 6.31
N GLU A 68 -5.54 -9.97 6.15
CA GLU A 68 -6.17 -11.12 5.51
C GLU A 68 -7.26 -11.71 6.44
N THR A 69 -8.27 -12.38 5.88
CA THR A 69 -9.21 -13.22 6.63
C THR A 69 -9.33 -14.54 5.90
N GLY A 70 -8.45 -15.49 6.23
CA GLY A 70 -8.15 -16.54 5.28
C GLY A 70 -7.79 -17.93 5.80
N SER A 71 -7.46 -18.11 7.08
CA SER A 71 -7.16 -19.40 7.74
C SER A 71 -6.19 -20.38 7.02
N ASP A 72 -5.51 -20.00 5.93
CA ASP A 72 -4.68 -20.93 5.13
C ASP A 72 -3.34 -20.30 4.69
N ILE A 73 -2.63 -19.66 5.62
CA ILE A 73 -1.15 -19.70 5.61
C ILE A 73 -0.66 -21.18 5.76
N GLY A 74 -1.58 -22.12 5.94
CA GLY A 74 -1.40 -23.56 5.70
C GLY A 74 -0.90 -23.94 4.29
N LEU A 75 -0.80 -23.00 3.34
CA LEU A 75 -0.07 -23.21 2.07
C LEU A 75 1.44 -23.49 2.24
N PHE A 76 2.01 -23.24 3.42
CA PHE A 76 3.46 -23.41 3.66
C PHE A 76 3.84 -24.46 4.71
N SER A 77 2.86 -25.15 5.32
CA SER A 77 3.17 -26.29 6.20
C SER A 77 3.41 -27.54 5.36
N SER A 78 4.65 -28.04 5.37
CA SER A 78 4.96 -29.34 4.79
C SER A 78 4.19 -30.43 5.54
N VAL A 79 3.17 -31.02 4.90
CA VAL A 79 2.79 -32.45 4.88
C VAL A 79 1.27 -32.57 4.63
N GLY A 80 0.89 -32.95 3.40
CA GLY A 80 -0.44 -33.51 3.10
C GLY A 80 -1.05 -33.03 1.79
N GLU A 81 -0.89 -33.84 0.73
CA GLU A 81 -1.60 -33.71 -0.55
C GLU A 81 -3.12 -33.42 -0.36
N ASN A 82 -3.63 -32.49 -1.19
CA ASN A 82 -5.05 -32.13 -1.41
C ASN A 82 -5.62 -30.88 -0.72
N GLN A 83 -4.81 -29.90 -0.32
CA GLN A 83 -5.37 -28.57 -0.08
C GLN A 83 -5.56 -27.83 -1.40
N SER A 84 -6.82 -27.51 -1.71
CA SER A 84 -7.20 -26.66 -2.82
C SER A 84 -6.35 -25.40 -2.79
N LYS A 85 -5.60 -25.13 -3.86
CA LYS A 85 -4.82 -23.91 -4.08
C LYS A 85 -5.73 -22.70 -3.82
N LYS A 86 -5.74 -22.18 -2.60
CA LYS A 86 -6.58 -21.03 -2.24
C LYS A 86 -6.05 -19.82 -2.99
N VAL A 87 -7.02 -19.02 -3.44
CA VAL A 87 -6.88 -17.99 -4.46
C VAL A 87 -6.24 -16.75 -3.83
N ARG A 88 -5.42 -16.06 -4.64
CA ARG A 88 -4.59 -14.89 -4.32
C ARG A 88 -5.29 -13.89 -3.39
N GLU A 89 -4.51 -13.39 -2.44
CA GLU A 89 -4.91 -12.53 -1.33
C GLU A 89 -4.80 -11.04 -1.68
N ILE A 90 -5.49 -10.18 -0.93
CA ILE A 90 -5.29 -8.73 -1.04
C ILE A 90 -4.00 -8.37 -0.32
N LYS A 91 -3.08 -7.83 -1.11
CA LYS A 91 -1.85 -7.25 -0.61
C LYS A 91 -2.11 -5.76 -0.42
N LEU A 92 -1.95 -5.23 0.81
CA LEU A 92 -2.09 -3.78 1.05
C LEU A 92 -1.19 -2.96 0.10
N TYR A 93 -0.04 -3.52 -0.27
CA TYR A 93 0.85 -2.92 -1.26
C TYR A 93 0.33 -2.93 -2.71
N GLU A 94 -0.77 -3.63 -3.03
CA GLU A 94 -1.49 -3.53 -4.32
C GLU A 94 -2.55 -2.41 -4.31
N VAL A 95 -3.09 -2.06 -3.12
CA VAL A 95 -4.09 -0.98 -3.00
C VAL A 95 -3.50 0.35 -3.47
N VAL A 96 -2.29 0.68 -3.00
CA VAL A 96 -1.62 1.94 -3.34
C VAL A 96 -1.36 2.08 -4.85
N PRO A 97 -0.80 1.07 -5.56
CA PRO A 97 -0.68 1.08 -7.02
C PRO A 97 -1.99 1.21 -7.78
N ILE A 98 -3.11 0.64 -7.33
CA ILE A 98 -4.40 0.77 -8.04
C ILE A 98 -4.81 2.24 -8.14
N PHE A 99 -4.76 2.96 -7.01
CA PHE A 99 -5.04 4.40 -6.99
C PHE A 99 -3.96 5.20 -7.71
N GLY A 100 -2.69 4.87 -7.49
CA GLY A 100 -1.55 5.51 -8.15
C GLY A 100 -1.64 5.41 -9.68
N ASN A 101 -1.94 4.23 -10.21
CA ASN A 101 -2.11 3.98 -11.65
C ASN A 101 -3.25 4.80 -12.25
N ALA A 102 -4.34 5.03 -11.51
CA ALA A 102 -5.40 5.93 -11.94
C ALA A 102 -4.91 7.39 -11.97
N LEU A 103 -4.18 7.84 -10.95
CA LEU A 103 -3.59 9.19 -10.92
C LEU A 103 -2.56 9.40 -12.04
N TYR A 104 -1.71 8.42 -12.35
CA TYR A 104 -0.73 8.50 -13.44
C TYR A 104 -1.35 8.60 -14.84
N LYS A 105 -2.63 8.23 -14.99
CA LYS A 105 -3.36 8.39 -16.25
C LYS A 105 -3.93 9.81 -16.43
N ILE A 106 -3.84 10.69 -15.42
CA ILE A 106 -4.22 12.10 -15.52
C ILE A 106 -3.07 12.88 -16.18
N ASP A 107 -3.35 13.55 -17.30
CA ASP A 107 -2.36 14.37 -18.00
C ASP A 107 -2.35 15.80 -17.44
N PHE A 108 -1.37 16.07 -16.57
CA PHE A 108 -1.15 17.40 -16.00
C PHE A 108 -0.34 18.34 -16.92
N VAL A 109 0.39 17.81 -17.92
CA VAL A 109 1.40 18.58 -18.68
C VAL A 109 0.80 19.25 -19.91
N SER A 110 -0.14 18.60 -20.61
CA SER A 110 -0.80 19.20 -21.78
C SER A 110 -1.63 20.45 -21.45
N GLN A 111 -1.73 20.79 -20.17
CA GLN A 111 -2.59 21.82 -19.62
C GLN A 111 -1.95 23.22 -19.54
N GLY A 112 -0.61 23.35 -19.73
CA GLY A 112 0.22 24.54 -19.43
C GLY A 112 0.10 25.76 -20.36
N GLY A 113 -1.11 26.14 -20.76
CA GLY A 113 -1.35 27.22 -21.73
C GLY A 113 -1.47 28.64 -21.16
N ASP A 114 -1.83 28.83 -19.88
CA ASP A 114 -2.16 30.15 -19.32
C ASP A 114 -1.63 30.30 -17.89
N LEU A 115 -0.44 30.91 -17.76
CA LEU A 115 0.46 30.95 -16.59
C LEU A 115 -0.04 31.56 -15.26
N LEU A 116 -1.35 31.72 -15.01
CA LEU A 116 -1.83 32.45 -13.81
C LEU A 116 -3.21 31.99 -13.27
N ALA A 117 -3.68 30.78 -13.59
CA ALA A 117 -5.03 30.35 -13.20
C ALA A 117 -5.07 28.95 -12.59
N VAL A 118 -5.80 28.80 -11.49
CA VAL A 118 -6.27 27.49 -11.04
C VAL A 118 -7.09 26.89 -12.16
N LYS A 119 -6.65 25.73 -12.65
CA LYS A 119 -7.31 25.02 -13.74
C LYS A 119 -8.10 23.86 -13.20
N THR A 120 -9.38 23.81 -13.54
CA THR A 120 -10.23 22.66 -13.28
C THR A 120 -10.25 21.77 -14.51
N ASP A 121 -9.92 20.50 -14.32
CA ASP A 121 -10.00 19.46 -15.34
C ASP A 121 -10.91 18.32 -14.88
N GLN A 122 -11.54 17.65 -15.83
CA GLN A 122 -12.36 16.47 -15.56
C GLN A 122 -12.33 15.54 -16.78
N ASP A 123 -12.14 14.25 -16.52
CA ASP A 123 -12.22 13.22 -17.56
C ASP A 123 -12.59 11.86 -16.95
N THR A 124 -12.73 10.87 -17.83
CA THR A 124 -13.03 9.48 -17.50
C THR A 124 -11.85 8.58 -17.92
N ILE A 125 -11.31 7.87 -16.95
CA ILE A 125 -10.30 6.84 -17.16
C ILE A 125 -11.00 5.49 -17.27
N LEU A 126 -10.75 4.77 -18.36
CA LEU A 126 -11.25 3.40 -18.54
C LEU A 126 -10.32 2.40 -17.83
N GLY A 127 -10.90 1.43 -17.14
CA GLY A 127 -10.16 0.31 -16.56
C GLY A 127 -9.71 -0.69 -17.63
N ASP A 128 -8.60 -1.38 -17.37
CA ASP A 128 -7.94 -2.24 -18.35
C ASP A 128 -8.74 -3.53 -18.64
N CYS A 129 -9.62 -3.89 -17.71
CA CYS A 129 -10.54 -5.04 -17.78
C CYS A 129 -12.02 -4.65 -17.61
N GLY A 130 -12.35 -3.35 -17.65
CA GLY A 130 -13.71 -2.83 -17.53
C GLY A 130 -13.88 -1.73 -16.49
N GLY A 131 -15.11 -1.22 -16.40
CA GLY A 131 -15.47 -0.11 -15.52
C GLY A 131 -14.76 1.21 -15.86
N SER A 132 -14.87 2.17 -14.94
CA SER A 132 -14.34 3.52 -15.16
C SER A 132 -14.05 4.25 -13.85
N ALA A 133 -13.10 5.18 -13.88
CA ALA A 133 -12.85 6.17 -12.85
C ALA A 133 -13.08 7.56 -13.43
N ASN A 134 -14.04 8.31 -12.90
CA ASN A 134 -14.24 9.71 -13.25
C ASN A 134 -13.46 10.57 -12.26
N TYR A 135 -12.79 11.62 -12.73
CA TYR A 135 -12.10 12.55 -11.84
C TYR A 135 -12.52 13.99 -12.10
N ILE A 136 -12.41 14.81 -11.06
CA ILE A 136 -12.40 16.27 -11.14
C ILE A 136 -11.19 16.74 -10.36
N VAL A 137 -10.31 17.52 -10.97
CA VAL A 137 -9.07 17.99 -10.34
C VAL A 137 -8.92 19.50 -10.54
N ASN A 138 -8.47 20.19 -9.50
CA ASN A 138 -8.04 21.57 -9.53
C ASN A 138 -6.53 21.59 -9.37
N MET A 139 -5.83 22.25 -10.29
CA MET A 139 -4.37 22.34 -10.31
C MET A 139 -3.93 23.80 -10.33
N ASP A 140 -2.91 24.12 -9.55
CA ASP A 140 -2.11 25.34 -9.64
C ASP A 140 -0.91 25.09 -10.56
N ASP A 141 -0.89 25.73 -11.72
CA ASP A 141 0.14 25.57 -12.75
C ASP A 141 1.49 26.24 -12.42
N VAL A 142 1.53 27.04 -11.35
CA VAL A 142 2.75 27.68 -10.85
C VAL A 142 3.43 26.82 -9.79
N SER A 143 2.64 26.35 -8.80
CA SER A 143 3.19 25.57 -7.68
C SER A 143 3.21 24.05 -7.93
N GLY A 144 2.43 23.58 -8.90
CA GLY A 144 2.20 22.16 -9.17
C GLY A 144 1.28 21.49 -8.15
N ALA A 145 0.71 22.24 -7.20
CA ALA A 145 -0.23 21.70 -6.23
C ALA A 145 -1.55 21.33 -6.90
N PHE A 146 -2.14 20.21 -6.49
CA PHE A 146 -3.45 19.78 -6.97
C PHE A 146 -4.33 19.23 -5.85
N THR A 147 -5.64 19.33 -6.04
CA THR A 147 -6.68 18.69 -5.23
C THR A 147 -7.79 18.18 -6.14
N GLY A 148 -8.41 17.05 -5.81
CA GLY A 148 -9.43 16.47 -6.64
C GLY A 148 -10.25 15.40 -5.94
N LEU A 149 -11.25 14.93 -6.65
CA LEU A 149 -12.11 13.83 -6.28
C LEU A 149 -12.11 12.81 -7.42
N MET A 150 -11.95 11.53 -7.07
CA MET A 150 -12.10 10.42 -7.99
C MET A 150 -13.30 9.56 -7.57
N THR A 151 -14.17 9.25 -8.54
CA THR A 151 -15.32 8.36 -8.39
C THR A 151 -15.11 7.12 -9.26
N PHE A 152 -14.93 5.99 -8.61
CA PHE A 152 -14.75 4.69 -9.22
C PHE A 152 -16.09 3.98 -9.39
N SER A 153 -16.32 3.43 -10.59
CA SER A 153 -17.49 2.61 -10.93
C SER A 153 -17.01 1.29 -11.52
N ASN A 154 -16.82 0.30 -10.65
CA ASN A 154 -16.25 -1.01 -10.96
C ASN A 154 -14.95 -0.90 -11.76
N PHE A 155 -14.14 0.12 -11.47
CA PHE A 155 -12.90 0.38 -12.19
C PHE A 155 -11.98 -0.84 -12.02
N CYS A 156 -11.60 -1.45 -13.13
CA CYS A 156 -10.87 -2.70 -13.14
C CYS A 156 -9.41 -2.44 -13.51
N ASN A 157 -8.50 -2.80 -12.63
CA ASN A 157 -7.05 -2.77 -12.86
C ASN A 157 -6.52 -4.19 -12.61
N GLU A 158 -6.01 -4.82 -13.66
CA GLU A 158 -5.58 -6.23 -13.66
C GLU A 158 -6.65 -7.21 -13.16
N ASN A 159 -6.48 -7.78 -11.97
CA ASN A 159 -7.42 -8.72 -11.35
C ASN A 159 -8.21 -8.11 -10.19
N SER A 160 -8.08 -6.79 -10.02
CA SER A 160 -8.68 -6.04 -8.94
C SER A 160 -9.72 -5.07 -9.48
N THR A 161 -10.82 -4.93 -8.75
CA THR A 161 -11.88 -3.97 -9.06
C THR A 161 -12.14 -3.07 -7.87
N ILE A 162 -12.43 -1.81 -8.15
CA ILE A 162 -12.64 -0.78 -7.14
C ILE A 162 -13.89 0.06 -7.46
N SER A 163 -14.68 0.34 -6.44
CA SER A 163 -15.93 1.11 -6.53
C SER A 163 -16.09 2.01 -5.31
N GLY A 164 -16.40 3.29 -5.51
CA GLY A 164 -16.54 4.26 -4.43
C GLY A 164 -15.86 5.58 -4.75
N ASN A 165 -15.57 6.37 -3.73
CA ASN A 165 -14.97 7.69 -3.89
C ASN A 165 -13.66 7.81 -3.09
N ALA A 166 -12.70 8.50 -3.67
CA ALA A 166 -11.49 8.92 -2.97
C ALA A 166 -11.17 10.38 -3.30
N ASP A 167 -10.98 11.20 -2.27
CA ASP A 167 -10.39 12.51 -2.42
C ASP A 167 -8.87 12.35 -2.58
N PHE A 168 -8.25 13.21 -3.38
CA PHE A 168 -6.81 13.18 -3.58
C PHE A 168 -6.22 14.58 -3.65
N SER A 169 -4.97 14.72 -3.25
CA SER A 169 -4.21 15.96 -3.33
C SER A 169 -2.73 15.67 -3.47
N GLY A 170 -1.92 16.66 -3.82
CA GLY A 170 -0.48 16.46 -3.89
C GLY A 170 0.22 17.53 -4.68
N ARG A 171 1.43 17.21 -5.12
CA ARG A 171 2.27 18.10 -5.91
C ARG A 171 2.95 17.37 -7.04
N ILE A 172 3.05 18.03 -8.18
CA ILE A 172 3.91 17.61 -9.28
C ILE A 172 5.02 18.64 -9.51
N ASP A 173 6.11 18.21 -10.12
CA ASP A 173 7.06 19.12 -10.75
C ASP A 173 6.45 19.61 -12.08
N VAL A 174 6.12 20.89 -12.15
CA VAL A 174 5.47 21.51 -13.30
C VAL A 174 6.29 21.46 -14.60
N ASN A 175 7.61 21.24 -14.50
CA ASN A 175 8.47 21.17 -15.68
C ASN A 175 8.53 19.76 -16.26
N SER A 176 8.59 18.74 -15.40
CA SER A 176 8.69 17.34 -15.83
C SER A 176 7.35 16.62 -15.87
N GLY A 177 6.33 17.14 -15.19
CA GLY A 177 5.05 16.46 -14.97
C GLY A 177 5.10 15.30 -13.99
N THR A 178 6.22 15.11 -13.29
CA THR A 178 6.38 13.99 -12.36
C THR A 178 5.81 14.34 -10.99
N PHE A 179 5.08 13.41 -10.37
CA PHE A 179 4.67 13.56 -8.97
C PHE A 179 5.88 13.70 -8.04
N LEU A 180 5.74 14.58 -7.06
CA LEU A 180 6.67 14.74 -5.93
C LEU A 180 6.10 14.01 -4.70
N ASP A 181 4.82 14.27 -4.44
CA ASP A 181 4.06 13.70 -3.35
C ASP A 181 2.58 13.64 -3.73
N PHE A 182 1.84 12.70 -3.14
CA PHE A 182 0.39 12.72 -3.19
C PHE A 182 -0.22 12.10 -1.94
N TYR A 183 -1.47 12.47 -1.69
CA TYR A 183 -2.28 12.04 -0.57
C TYR A 183 -3.63 11.57 -1.09
N LEU A 184 -4.13 10.48 -0.53
CA LEU A 184 -5.42 9.88 -0.82
C LEU A 184 -6.22 9.79 0.48
N ALA A 185 -7.46 10.25 0.46
CA ALA A 185 -8.46 9.98 1.48
C ALA A 185 -9.55 9.09 0.87
N ILE A 186 -9.57 7.83 1.28
CA ILE A 186 -10.40 6.75 0.74
C ILE A 186 -11.64 6.62 1.63
N ASN A 187 -12.83 6.90 1.10
CA ASN A 187 -14.06 6.89 1.89
C ASN A 187 -14.95 5.70 1.54
N MET A 188 -14.90 4.65 2.38
CA MET A 188 -15.68 3.41 2.23
C MET A 188 -15.72 2.89 0.78
N VAL A 189 -14.54 2.58 0.24
CA VAL A 189 -14.39 2.06 -1.11
C VAL A 189 -14.49 0.55 -1.10
N ASP A 190 -15.36 0.00 -1.95
CA ASP A 190 -15.44 -1.44 -2.20
C ASP A 190 -14.24 -1.84 -3.08
N LEU A 191 -13.42 -2.75 -2.55
CA LEU A 191 -12.28 -3.35 -3.24
C LEU A 191 -12.54 -4.85 -3.39
N THR A 192 -12.37 -5.37 -4.59
CA THR A 192 -12.38 -6.82 -4.83
C THR A 192 -11.12 -7.23 -5.55
N SER A 193 -10.33 -8.13 -4.96
CA SER A 193 -9.13 -8.71 -5.57
C SER A 193 -9.05 -10.19 -5.18
N GLY A 194 -8.61 -11.03 -6.12
CA GLY A 194 -8.46 -12.46 -5.86
C GLY A 194 -9.76 -13.20 -5.48
N GLY A 195 -10.92 -12.65 -5.84
CA GLY A 195 -12.22 -13.19 -5.46
C GLY A 195 -12.66 -12.88 -4.02
N GLN A 196 -11.86 -12.12 -3.28
CA GLN A 196 -12.23 -11.58 -1.97
C GLN A 196 -12.69 -10.13 -2.11
N SER A 197 -13.62 -9.72 -1.26
CA SER A 197 -14.20 -8.36 -1.26
C SER A 197 -14.05 -7.72 0.11
N TYR A 198 -13.66 -6.44 0.10
CA TYR A 198 -13.39 -5.63 1.28
C TYR A 198 -14.03 -4.26 1.11
N VAL A 199 -14.38 -3.63 2.23
CA VAL A 199 -14.65 -2.20 2.29
C VAL A 199 -13.46 -1.53 2.96
N VAL A 200 -12.84 -0.59 2.26
CA VAL A 200 -11.63 0.10 2.70
C VAL A 200 -11.97 1.55 3.06
N ASP A 201 -11.46 2.02 4.19
CA ASP A 201 -11.66 3.39 4.67
C ASP A 201 -10.39 3.90 5.33
N GLY A 202 -9.83 5.01 4.87
CA GLY A 202 -8.59 5.52 5.45
C GLY A 202 -7.86 6.54 4.61
N ALA A 203 -6.57 6.72 4.93
CA ALA A 203 -5.71 7.67 4.28
C ALA A 203 -4.38 7.04 3.89
N VAL A 204 -3.84 7.48 2.76
CA VAL A 204 -2.52 7.11 2.26
C VAL A 204 -1.78 8.37 1.85
N SER A 205 -0.59 8.59 2.41
CA SER A 205 0.34 9.61 1.95
C SER A 205 1.51 8.93 1.24
N VAL A 206 1.88 9.38 0.06
CA VAL A 206 2.95 8.81 -0.75
C VAL A 206 3.99 9.87 -1.06
N GLU A 207 5.25 9.54 -0.77
CA GLU A 207 6.43 10.32 -1.11
C GLU A 207 7.27 9.55 -2.13
N LEU A 208 7.65 10.24 -3.21
CA LEU A 208 8.45 9.67 -4.29
C LEU A 208 9.89 10.17 -4.18
N SER A 209 10.85 9.24 -4.15
CA SER A 209 12.28 9.57 -4.08
C SER A 209 13.08 8.67 -5.03
N GLY A 210 13.30 9.15 -6.27
CA GLY A 210 14.02 8.40 -7.29
C GLY A 210 13.22 7.18 -7.74
N SER A 211 13.80 5.98 -7.60
CA SER A 211 13.12 4.70 -7.88
C SER A 211 12.47 4.07 -6.64
N SER A 212 12.39 4.81 -5.53
CA SER A 212 11.73 4.35 -4.31
C SER A 212 10.49 5.15 -4.01
N VAL A 213 9.48 4.45 -3.53
CA VAL A 213 8.20 4.98 -3.07
C VAL A 213 8.06 4.69 -1.59
N THR A 214 7.77 5.70 -0.78
CA THR A 214 7.45 5.53 0.64
C THR A 214 6.02 5.97 0.88
N SER A 215 5.19 5.07 1.42
CA SER A 215 3.79 5.32 1.72
C SER A 215 3.56 5.24 3.23
N SER A 216 2.87 6.23 3.79
CA SER A 216 2.31 6.19 5.16
C SER A 216 0.81 5.91 5.06
N ILE A 217 0.35 4.89 5.76
CA ILE A 217 -0.98 4.30 5.61
C ILE A 217 -1.65 4.24 6.99
N ASP A 218 -2.85 4.81 7.08
CA ASP A 218 -3.78 4.65 8.21
C ASP A 218 -5.12 4.21 7.63
N MET A 219 -5.46 2.93 7.78
CA MET A 219 -6.54 2.32 7.01
C MET A 219 -7.28 1.22 7.77
N LEU A 220 -8.60 1.28 7.68
CA LEU A 220 -9.53 0.26 8.12
C LEU A 220 -9.96 -0.59 6.93
N MET A 221 -9.99 -1.90 7.12
CA MET A 221 -10.42 -2.86 6.11
C MET A 221 -11.48 -3.76 6.73
N LYS A 222 -12.70 -3.69 6.22
CA LYS A 222 -13.77 -4.59 6.61
C LYS A 222 -13.89 -5.71 5.59
N ASP A 223 -13.75 -6.95 6.03
CA ASP A 223 -13.84 -8.13 5.18
C ASP A 223 -15.30 -8.54 4.88
N SER A 224 -15.46 -9.69 4.23
CA SER A 224 -16.79 -10.27 3.94
C SER A 224 -17.51 -10.85 5.17
N SER A 225 -16.79 -11.21 6.23
CA SER A 225 -17.39 -11.65 7.50
C SER A 225 -17.92 -10.48 8.34
N GLY A 226 -17.48 -9.26 8.04
CA GLY A 226 -17.83 -8.03 8.74
C GLY A 226 -16.84 -7.65 9.84
N GLU A 227 -15.75 -8.39 9.97
CA GLU A 227 -14.63 -8.07 10.83
C GLU A 227 -13.83 -6.90 10.25
N VAL A 228 -13.34 -6.02 11.13
CA VAL A 228 -12.61 -4.81 10.73
C VAL A 228 -11.18 -4.93 11.22
N PHE A 229 -10.24 -4.92 10.29
CA PHE A 229 -8.81 -4.83 10.50
C PHE A 229 -8.38 -3.37 10.47
N TRP A 230 -7.30 -3.06 11.16
CA TRP A 230 -6.75 -1.71 11.18
C TRP A 230 -5.24 -1.73 11.04
N VAL A 231 -4.73 -1.12 9.98
CA VAL A 231 -3.32 -0.74 9.88
C VAL A 231 -3.19 0.71 10.30
N LYS A 232 -2.30 0.97 11.26
CA LYS A 232 -2.10 2.28 11.86
C LYS A 232 -0.63 2.65 11.85
N ASP A 233 -0.34 3.89 11.48
CA ASP A 233 1.02 4.42 11.38
C ASP A 233 1.89 3.48 10.51
N TYR A 234 1.29 2.87 9.48
CA TYR A 234 1.90 1.81 8.68
C TYR A 234 2.73 2.43 7.56
N THR A 235 4.03 2.20 7.59
CA THR A 235 4.95 2.66 6.55
C THR A 235 5.26 1.50 5.61
N LEU A 236 4.94 1.67 4.34
CA LEU A 236 5.30 0.76 3.25
C LEU A 236 6.33 1.45 2.37
N LYS A 237 7.51 0.88 2.24
CA LYS A 237 8.55 1.36 1.34
C LYS A 237 8.84 0.31 0.27
N ILE A 238 8.77 0.75 -0.97
CA ILE A 238 9.02 -0.04 -2.17
C ILE A 238 10.25 0.54 -2.85
N ALA A 239 11.24 -0.30 -3.14
CA ALA A 239 12.40 0.08 -3.93
C ALA A 239 12.49 -0.82 -5.16
N GLU A 240 12.39 -0.20 -6.33
CA GLU A 240 12.47 -0.95 -7.60
C GLU A 240 13.93 -1.08 -8.05
N GLY A 241 14.30 -2.32 -8.38
CA GLY A 241 15.53 -2.69 -9.06
C GLY A 241 15.33 -2.89 -10.57
N THR A 242 16.33 -3.43 -11.25
CA THR A 242 16.22 -3.71 -12.70
C THR A 242 15.33 -4.92 -12.98
N ASP A 243 15.38 -5.91 -12.10
CA ASP A 243 14.74 -7.22 -12.22
C ASP A 243 14.08 -7.69 -10.91
N TYR A 244 13.96 -6.79 -9.92
CA TYR A 244 13.38 -7.09 -8.62
C TYR A 244 12.68 -5.88 -7.99
N VAL A 245 11.93 -6.15 -6.92
CA VAL A 245 11.35 -5.15 -6.02
C VAL A 245 11.69 -5.55 -4.58
N ASP A 246 12.18 -4.59 -3.80
CA ASP A 246 12.36 -4.75 -2.36
C ASP A 246 11.23 -4.03 -1.61
N ILE A 247 10.64 -4.73 -0.64
CA ILE A 247 9.55 -4.22 0.20
C ILE A 247 10.01 -4.17 1.66
N GLU A 248 9.85 -3.00 2.28
CA GLU A 248 10.01 -2.80 3.72
C GLU A 248 8.68 -2.32 4.31
N VAL A 249 8.28 -2.90 5.44
CA VAL A 249 7.07 -2.53 6.17
C VAL A 249 7.37 -2.29 7.64
N SER A 250 6.67 -1.33 8.23
CA SER A 250 6.68 -1.10 9.68
C SER A 250 5.39 -0.43 10.12
N GLY A 251 5.07 -0.48 11.41
CA GLY A 251 3.90 0.20 11.97
C GLY A 251 3.16 -0.69 12.94
N ARG A 252 1.83 -0.52 13.00
CA ARG A 252 0.95 -1.31 13.86
C ARG A 252 -0.18 -1.93 13.07
N PHE A 253 -0.45 -3.19 13.35
CA PHE A 253 -1.59 -3.94 12.82
C PHE A 253 -2.51 -4.36 13.96
N TYR A 254 -3.81 -4.12 13.83
CA TYR A 254 -4.83 -4.58 14.76
C TYR A 254 -5.66 -5.68 14.12
N HIS A 255 -5.62 -6.84 14.77
CA HIS A 255 -6.50 -7.97 14.52
C HIS A 255 -7.77 -7.84 15.38
N PRO A 256 -8.97 -7.99 14.79
CA PRO A 256 -10.24 -7.79 15.47
C PRO A 256 -10.40 -8.65 16.74
N THR A 257 -9.92 -9.90 16.70
CA THR A 257 -10.04 -10.87 17.80
C THR A 257 -8.82 -10.92 18.74
N HIS A 258 -7.61 -10.67 18.25
CA HIS A 258 -6.37 -10.94 18.97
C HIS A 258 -5.76 -9.69 19.61
N GLY A 259 -6.09 -8.50 19.10
CA GLY A 259 -5.45 -7.25 19.52
C GLY A 259 -4.44 -6.76 18.51
N TYR A 260 -3.49 -5.93 18.93
CA TYR A 260 -2.50 -5.37 18.02
C TYR A 260 -1.11 -5.97 18.19
N VAL A 261 -0.34 -5.94 17.10
CA VAL A 261 1.10 -6.19 17.07
C VAL A 261 1.81 -5.01 16.41
N ASP A 262 3.02 -4.71 16.89
CA ASP A 262 3.92 -3.77 16.21
C ASP A 262 4.81 -4.57 15.27
N LEU A 263 4.93 -4.14 14.01
CA LEU A 263 5.70 -4.86 12.99
C LEU A 263 6.86 -4.02 12.47
N THR A 264 7.96 -4.69 12.09
CA THR A 264 9.15 -4.06 11.50
C THR A 264 9.89 -5.06 10.63
N THR A 265 10.20 -4.68 9.40
CA THR A 265 11.07 -5.44 8.51
C THR A 265 12.52 -5.46 9.04
N MET A 266 13.06 -6.66 9.21
CA MET A 266 14.45 -6.89 9.61
C MET A 266 15.36 -7.03 8.40
N THR A 267 14.86 -7.69 7.34
CA THR A 267 15.49 -7.80 6.03
C THR A 267 14.43 -7.53 4.96
N PRO A 268 14.68 -6.63 3.99
CA PRO A 268 13.70 -6.32 2.94
C PRO A 268 13.18 -7.58 2.26
N PHE A 269 11.88 -7.58 1.95
CA PHE A 269 11.26 -8.64 1.18
C PHE A 269 11.58 -8.44 -0.30
N HIS A 270 12.47 -9.28 -0.81
CA HIS A 270 12.95 -9.25 -2.18
C HIS A 270 12.08 -10.13 -3.07
N THR A 271 11.51 -9.55 -4.12
CA THR A 271 10.67 -10.25 -5.10
C THR A 271 11.26 -10.06 -6.48
N ASN A 272 11.68 -11.12 -7.16
CA ASN A 272 12.12 -11.02 -8.55
C ASN A 272 10.92 -10.76 -9.47
N THR A 273 11.16 -10.18 -10.64
CA THR A 273 10.10 -9.84 -11.63
C THR A 273 9.28 -11.05 -12.11
N LEU A 274 9.82 -12.27 -11.98
CA LEU A 274 9.15 -13.51 -12.38
C LEU A 274 8.39 -14.19 -11.24
N ASP A 275 8.58 -13.71 -10.01
CA ASP A 275 8.10 -14.35 -8.80
C ASP A 275 6.81 -13.64 -8.36
N ASP A 276 5.78 -14.41 -7.97
CA ASP A 276 4.52 -13.84 -7.47
C ASP A 276 4.61 -13.39 -5.99
N TRP A 277 5.63 -13.87 -5.28
CA TRP A 277 5.86 -13.71 -3.85
C TRP A 277 7.34 -13.45 -3.55
N PRO A 278 7.65 -12.84 -2.39
CA PRO A 278 9.04 -12.61 -2.02
C PRO A 278 9.85 -13.90 -1.97
N SER A 279 10.99 -13.93 -2.65
CA SER A 279 11.94 -15.04 -2.64
C SER A 279 12.88 -14.99 -1.44
N SER A 280 12.97 -13.86 -0.75
CA SER A 280 13.63 -13.75 0.55
C SER A 280 13.11 -12.54 1.32
N GLY A 281 13.31 -12.53 2.64
CA GLY A 281 12.93 -11.40 3.48
C GLY A 281 12.60 -11.83 4.89
N GLU A 282 12.53 -10.86 5.79
CA GLU A 282 12.22 -11.13 7.19
C GLU A 282 11.43 -9.99 7.81
N LEU A 283 10.27 -10.33 8.38
CA LEU A 283 9.46 -9.48 9.22
C LEU A 283 9.57 -9.94 10.68
N MET A 284 9.63 -8.99 11.61
CA MET A 284 9.39 -9.26 13.03
C MET A 284 8.10 -8.58 13.48
N ILE A 285 7.26 -9.30 14.21
CA ILE A 285 6.11 -8.76 14.94
C ILE A 285 6.33 -8.88 16.44
N VAL A 286 5.92 -7.88 17.20
CA VAL A 286 6.05 -7.80 18.66
C VAL A 286 4.67 -7.67 19.32
N GLY A 287 4.36 -8.66 20.15
CA GLY A 287 3.15 -8.75 20.94
C GLY A 287 3.35 -8.31 22.40
N GLY A 288 2.31 -8.53 23.19
CA GLY A 288 2.30 -8.28 24.63
C GLY A 288 3.17 -9.30 25.38
N LEU A 289 3.49 -8.98 26.64
CA LEU A 289 4.25 -9.85 27.54
C LEU A 289 5.65 -10.27 27.01
N GLY A 290 6.21 -9.53 26.06
CA GLY A 290 7.51 -9.85 25.46
C GLY A 290 7.45 -10.91 24.36
N THR A 291 6.27 -11.41 24.03
CA THR A 291 6.09 -12.36 22.93
C THR A 291 6.38 -11.71 21.58
N LYS A 292 6.92 -12.50 20.63
CA LYS A 292 7.29 -12.02 19.29
C LYS A 292 7.24 -13.18 18.29
N ALA A 293 7.04 -12.85 17.02
CA ALA A 293 7.20 -13.81 15.93
C ALA A 293 7.99 -13.22 14.77
N ARG A 294 8.63 -14.10 13.99
CA ARG A 294 9.36 -13.77 12.77
C ARG A 294 8.70 -14.51 11.61
N LEU A 295 8.35 -13.77 10.56
CA LEU A 295 7.98 -14.34 9.26
C LEU A 295 9.18 -14.24 8.35
N ILE A 296 9.64 -15.37 7.83
CA ILE A 296 10.83 -15.47 6.98
C ILE A 296 10.40 -16.05 5.63
N ALA A 297 10.58 -15.29 4.56
CA ALA A 297 10.49 -15.85 3.21
C ALA A 297 11.80 -16.59 2.91
N THR A 298 11.70 -17.89 2.64
CA THR A 298 12.88 -18.72 2.32
C THR A 298 13.05 -18.94 0.81
N ASP A 299 11.93 -18.92 0.08
CA ASP A 299 11.86 -18.87 -1.38
C ASP A 299 10.49 -18.35 -1.84
N GLU A 300 10.29 -18.18 -3.15
CA GLU A 300 9.07 -17.62 -3.76
C GLU A 300 7.78 -18.42 -3.46
N ASN A 301 7.92 -19.63 -2.90
CA ASN A 301 6.82 -20.53 -2.61
C ASN A 301 6.81 -20.97 -1.14
N VAL A 302 7.69 -20.46 -0.28
CA VAL A 302 7.81 -20.93 1.11
C VAL A 302 8.12 -19.77 2.05
N CYS A 303 7.28 -19.63 3.08
CA CYS A 303 7.53 -18.81 4.26
C CYS A 303 7.51 -19.69 5.52
N GLN A 304 8.28 -19.31 6.52
CA GLN A 304 8.31 -19.95 7.84
C GLN A 304 8.03 -18.93 8.93
N VAL A 305 7.32 -19.36 9.98
CA VAL A 305 7.03 -18.53 11.16
C VAL A 305 7.66 -19.12 12.40
N PHE A 306 8.56 -18.37 13.02
CA PHE A 306 9.15 -18.69 14.32
C PHE A 306 8.53 -17.80 15.38
N ALA A 307 8.08 -18.34 16.52
CA ALA A 307 7.55 -17.53 17.61
C ALA A 307 8.20 -17.83 18.97
N ASP A 308 8.37 -16.77 19.76
CA ASP A 308 8.68 -16.79 21.19
C ASP A 308 7.34 -16.57 21.89
N THR A 309 6.70 -17.69 22.24
CA THR A 309 5.31 -17.71 22.74
C THR A 309 5.21 -17.45 24.24
N ASN A 310 6.35 -17.40 24.94
CA ASN A 310 6.42 -17.24 26.39
C ASN A 310 7.12 -15.94 26.84
N GLY A 311 7.75 -15.21 25.92
CA GLY A 311 8.40 -13.92 26.15
C GLY A 311 9.77 -14.01 26.84
N ASP A 312 10.44 -15.17 26.81
CA ASP A 312 11.76 -15.37 27.41
C ASP A 312 12.94 -15.00 26.50
N GLY A 313 12.64 -14.64 25.25
CA GLY A 313 13.59 -14.26 24.22
C GLY A 313 13.98 -15.38 23.27
N ALA A 314 13.63 -16.63 23.55
CA ALA A 314 13.91 -17.81 22.72
C ALA A 314 12.68 -18.23 21.91
N TYR A 315 12.90 -18.61 20.65
CA TYR A 315 11.84 -19.13 19.79
C TYR A 315 11.52 -20.58 20.17
N ASP A 316 10.26 -20.86 20.51
CA ASP A 316 9.75 -22.15 20.95
C ASP A 316 8.67 -22.74 20.03
N TYR A 317 8.33 -22.03 18.94
CA TYR A 317 7.41 -22.46 17.89
C TYR A 317 8.02 -22.30 16.49
N ASP A 318 7.68 -23.23 15.58
CA ASP A 318 8.04 -23.28 14.16
C ASP A 318 6.88 -23.90 13.37
N SER A 319 6.47 -23.28 12.26
CA SER A 319 5.26 -23.59 11.45
C SER A 319 5.48 -24.61 10.34
#